data_AF-A0A0P0FUX2-F1
#
_entry.id   AF-A0A0P0FUX2-F1
#
_cell.length_a   1.000
_cell.length_b   1.000
_cell.length_c   1.000
_cell.angle_alpha   90.00
_cell.angle_beta   90.00
_cell.angle_gamma   90.00
#
_symmetry.space_group_name_H-M   'P 1'
#
loop_
_entity.id
_entity.type
_entity.pdbx_description
1 polymer ?
#
loop_
_entity_poly.entity_id
_entity_poly.type
_entity_poly.pdbx_seq_one_letter_code
_entity_poly.pdbx_strand_id
1 'polypeptide(L)' 'MKILHAEFGGLVIYHMKLERGMLALPHIAADDPSPSREINWSDLIMMVRGLSSGDVRKRSRWEPEKTLLNPYK' A
#
# COMPACT_ATOMS: atom_id res chain seq x y z
N MET A 1 -14.08 -7.69 -0.73
CA MET A 1 -13.46 -6.47 -0.18
C MET A 1 -14.08 -5.25 -0.86
N LYS A 2 -14.45 -4.24 -0.08
CA LYS A 2 -14.93 -2.93 -0.56
C LYS A 2 -13.93 -1.87 -0.10
N ILE A 3 -13.44 -1.04 -1.02
CA ILE A 3 -12.56 0.10 -0.72
C ILE A 3 -13.28 1.37 -1.17
N LEU A 4 -13.23 2.38 -0.32
CA LEU A 4 -13.80 3.70 -0.58
C LEU A 4 -12.67 4.71 -0.77
N HIS A 5 -12.66 5.41 -1.89
CA HIS A 5 -11.64 6.41 -2.20
C HIS A 5 -12.30 7.71 -2.66
N ALA A 6 -12.00 8.81 -1.96
CA ALA A 6 -12.44 10.14 -2.35
C ALA A 6 -11.37 10.79 -3.24
N GLU A 7 -11.76 11.18 -4.45
CA GLU A 7 -10.92 11.89 -5.42
C GLU A 7 -11.55 13.24 -5.79
N PHE A 8 -10.79 14.09 -6.49
CA PHE A 8 -11.26 15.42 -6.92
C PHE A 8 -12.51 15.39 -7.81
N GLY A 9 -12.85 14.24 -8.40
CA GLY A 9 -14.06 14.04 -9.22
C GLY A 9 -15.23 13.33 -8.51
N GLY A 10 -15.09 12.99 -7.23
CA GLY A 10 -16.14 12.33 -6.46
C GLY A 10 -15.69 11.06 -5.73
N LEU A 11 -16.67 10.20 -5.40
CA LEU A 11 -16.47 9.01 -4.59
C LEU A 11 -16.32 7.77 -5.46
N VAL A 12 -15.20 7.06 -5.33
CA VAL A 12 -14.90 5.82 -6.04
C VAL A 12 -15.04 4.63 -5.09
N ILE A 13 -15.80 3.61 -5.51
CA ILE A 13 -15.97 2.36 -4.75
C ILE A 13 -15.34 1.23 -5.55
N TYR A 14 -14.30 0.62 -5.01
CA TYR A 14 -13.73 -0.61 -5.55
C TYR A 14 -14.36 -1.82 -4.87
N HIS A 15 -14.85 -2.77 -5.66
CA HIS A 15 -15.40 -4.03 -5.16
C HIS A 15 -14.64 -5.22 -5.75
N MET A 16 -13.88 -5.92 -4.91
CA MET A 16 -13.06 -7.06 -5.31
C MET A 16 -13.48 -8.32 -4.55
N LYS A 17 -13.69 -9.42 -5.27
CA LYS A 17 -13.85 -10.75 -4.67
C LYS A 17 -12.46 -11.29 -4.30
N LEU A 18 -12.28 -11.69 -3.04
CA LEU A 18 -11.01 -12.28 -2.60
C LEU A 18 -11.00 -13.77 -2.94
N GLU A 19 -9.89 -14.27 -3.50
CA GLU A 19 -9.80 -15.66 -3.96
C GLU A 19 -9.73 -16.68 -2.82
N ARG A 20 -9.03 -16.35 -1.72
CA ARG A 20 -8.88 -17.22 -0.54
C ARG A 20 -9.77 -16.83 0.65
N GLY A 21 -10.63 -15.82 0.49
CA GLY A 21 -11.51 -15.33 1.57
C GLY A 21 -10.80 -14.64 2.74
N MET A 22 -9.46 -14.55 2.73
CA MET A 22 -8.68 -13.93 3.80
C MET A 22 -7.93 -12.69 3.29
N LEU A 23 -8.05 -11.60 4.03
CA LEU A 23 -7.24 -10.40 3.86
C LEU A 23 -5.98 -10.56 4.72
N ALA A 24 -4.78 -10.43 4.14
CA ALA A 24 -3.58 -10.38 4.96
C ALA A 24 -3.56 -9.02 5.65
N LEU A 25 -3.77 -8.99 6.97
CA LEU A 25 -3.69 -7.74 7.73
C LEU A 25 -2.22 -7.38 7.99
N PRO A 26 -1.87 -6.07 7.97
CA PRO A 26 -0.55 -5.64 8.38
C PRO A 26 -0.41 -5.88 9.89
N HIS A 27 0.83 -5.87 10.39
CA HIS A 27 1.02 -5.95 11.83
C HIS A 27 0.46 -4.69 12.49
N ILE A 28 -0.63 -4.88 13.23
CA ILE A 28 -1.26 -3.87 14.08
C ILE A 28 -0.96 -4.31 15.51
N ALA A 29 -0.42 -3.40 16.34
CA ALA A 29 -0.20 -3.70 17.75
C ALA A 29 -1.58 -3.83 18.43
N ALA A 30 -1.74 -4.85 19.28
CA ALA A 30 -3.04 -5.19 19.88
C ALA A 30 -3.59 -4.09 20.81
N ASP A 31 -2.70 -3.21 21.29
CA ASP A 31 -2.97 -2.10 22.20
C ASP A 31 -3.05 -0.74 21.49
N ASP A 32 -2.99 -0.69 20.16
CA ASP A 32 -3.10 0.57 19.42
C ASP A 32 -4.54 1.11 19.50
N PRO A 33 -4.77 2.27 20.16
CA PRO A 33 -6.10 2.84 20.32
C PRO A 33 -6.62 3.52 19.04
N SER A 34 -5.79 3.61 18.00
CA SER A 34 -6.11 4.38 16.79
C SER A 34 -7.18 3.68 15.95
N PRO A 35 -8.31 4.33 15.64
CA PRO A 35 -9.40 3.74 14.85
C PRO A 35 -9.06 3.62 13.35
N SER A 36 -7.98 4.26 12.90
CA SER A 36 -7.53 4.23 11.51
C SER A 36 -6.01 4.33 11.43
N ARG A 37 -5.44 3.87 10.31
CA ARG A 37 -4.00 3.97 9.99
C ARG A 37 -3.83 4.44 8.56
N GLU A 38 -2.84 5.29 8.36
CA GLU A 38 -2.39 5.58 7.01
C GLU A 38 -1.74 4.35 6.38
N ILE A 39 -1.96 4.17 5.09
CA ILE A 39 -1.42 3.05 4.35
C ILE A 39 -0.98 3.44 2.96
N ASN A 40 0.15 2.89 2.55
CA ASN A 40 0.61 2.99 1.17
C ASN A 40 -0.19 2.05 0.26
N TRP A 41 -0.49 2.50 -0.95
CA TRP A 41 -1.13 1.67 -1.99
C TRP A 41 -0.49 0.28 -2.17
N SER A 42 0.84 0.19 -2.12
CA SER A 42 1.57 -1.08 -2.24
C SER A 42 1.23 -2.07 -1.11
N ASP A 43 1.10 -1.60 0.12
CA ASP A 43 0.70 -2.41 1.27
C ASP A 43 -0.75 -2.88 1.14
N LEU A 44 -1.65 -1.99 0.71
CA LEU A 44 -3.04 -2.32 0.45
C LEU A 44 -3.17 -3.43 -0.60
N ILE A 45 -2.42 -3.35 -1.70
CA ILE A 45 -2.42 -4.39 -2.74
C ILE A 45 -1.84 -5.71 -2.23
N MET A 46 -0.81 -5.67 -1.38
CA MET A 46 -0.31 -6.89 -0.72
C MET A 46 -1.38 -7.54 0.15
N MET A 47 -2.10 -6.76 0.95
CA MET A 47 -3.19 -7.29 1.77
C MET A 47 -4.28 -7.98 0.94
N VAL A 48 -4.73 -7.30 -0.12
CA VAL A 48 -5.78 -7.77 -1.01
C VAL A 48 -5.39 -9.06 -1.72
N ARG A 49 -4.10 -9.21 -2.05
CA ARG A 49 -3.52 -10.43 -2.64
C ARG A 49 -3.20 -11.52 -1.62
N GLY A 50 -3.36 -11.24 -0.32
CA GLY A 50 -3.03 -12.18 0.74
C GLY A 50 -1.53 -12.40 0.94
N LEU A 51 -0.69 -11.43 0.56
CA LEU A 51 0.76 -11.49 0.73
C LEU A 51 1.15 -10.87 2.07
N SER A 52 1.95 -11.58 2.87
CA SER A 52 2.49 -11.05 4.13
C SER A 52 3.80 -10.28 3.88
N SER A 53 4.10 -9.30 4.74
CA SER A 53 5.37 -8.58 4.69
C SER A 53 6.58 -9.47 4.98
N GLY A 54 6.39 -10.64 5.60
CA GLY A 54 7.45 -11.62 5.84
C GLY A 54 7.83 -12.41 4.60
N ASP A 55 6.88 -12.63 3.68
CA ASP A 55 7.08 -13.44 2.48
C ASP A 55 7.54 -12.63 1.26
N VAL A 56 7.54 -11.29 1.36
CA VAL A 56 7.80 -10.39 0.23
C VAL A 56 8.92 -9.41 0.52
N ARG A 57 10.01 -9.51 -0.24
CA ARG A 57 11.08 -8.51 -0.24
C ARG A 57 10.67 -7.31 -1.09
N LYS A 58 10.17 -6.24 -0.48
CA LYS A 58 9.95 -4.95 -1.17
C LYS A 58 11.30 -4.47 -1.73
N ARG A 59 11.37 -4.28 -3.04
CA ARG A 59 12.53 -3.62 -3.66
C ARG A 59 12.47 -2.13 -3.39
N SER A 60 13.62 -1.52 -3.12
CA SER A 60 13.70 -0.06 -3.04
C SER A 60 13.16 0.51 -4.34
N ARG A 61 12.34 1.58 -4.22
CA ARG A 61 11.95 2.36 -5.39
C ARG A 61 13.24 2.79 -6.09
N TRP A 62 13.28 2.60 -7.40
CA TRP A 62 14.41 3.08 -8.19
C TRP A 62 14.44 4.59 -8.09
N GLU A 63 15.55 5.13 -7.61
CA GLU A 63 15.83 6.56 -7.65
C GLU A 63 16.86 6.81 -8.74
N PRO A 64 16.63 7.77 -9.66
CA PRO A 64 17.65 8.17 -10.60
C PRO A 64 18.88 8.66 -9.82
N GLU A 65 20.06 8.19 -10.20
CA GLU A 65 21.31 8.67 -9.62
C GLU A 65 21.40 10.18 -9.84
N LYS A 66 21.74 10.95 -8.79
CA LYS A 66 21.91 12.41 -8.86
C LYS A 66 23.16 12.86 -9.64
N THR A 67 23.62 12.04 -10.58
CA THR A 67 24.77 12.28 -11.45
C THR A 67 24.17 12.32 -12.84
N LEU A 68 23.69 13.46 -13.34
CA LEU A 68 24.44 14.35 -14.26
C LEU A 68 23.64 15.64 -14.55
N LEU A 69 23.26 16.38 -13.51
CA LEU A 69 22.68 17.73 -13.67
C LEU A 69 23.52 18.75 -12.91
N ASN A 70 24.78 18.91 -13.34
CA ASN A 70 25.44 20.21 -13.19
C ASN A 70 26.49 20.42 -14.29
N PRO A 71 26.11 21.03 -15.43
CA PRO A 71 27.06 21.37 -16.50
C PRO A 71 27.83 22.68 -16.24
N TYR A 72 27.76 23.26 -15.02
CA TYR A 72 28.41 24.53 -14.67
C TYR A 72 29.24 24.44 -13.38
N LYS A 73 30.28 23.60 -13.39
CA LYS A 73 31.46 23.78 -12.52
C LYS A 73 32.70 23.89 -13.40
#